data_AF-A0A2E0X9U1-F1
#
_entry.id   AF-A0A2E0X9U1-F1
#
_cell.length_a   1.000
_cell.length_b   1.000
_cell.length_c   1.000
_cell.angle_alpha   90.00
_cell.angle_beta   90.00
_cell.angle_gamma   90.00
#
_symmetry.space_group_name_H-M   'P 1'
#
loop_
_entity.id
_entity.type
_entity.pdbx_description
1 polymer ?
#
loop_
_entity_poly.entity_id
_entity_poly.type
_entity_poly.pdbx_seq_one_letter_code
_entity_poly.pdbx_strand_id
1 'polypeptide(L)'
;MLFATADTRAAVEFTLDDYDVTVSADPGLAILAADVLPEPFSFTFEAPGDSITVDLFDIWTEERWANADDVAESPISVSFAFSAPPPLYGGMSTGVTGAARFLFLQGGTLQWDEPLELTYGQAGDGLIEIALSDEVFNWGIFGMNPGRENGATVQATVTLRDVAAVTPEPMTFVVWGGLAVLAASWHACRTLRKRNCLC
;
A
#
# COMPACT_ATOMS: atom_id res chain seq x y z
N MET A 1 -2.20 -35.55 -23.51
CA MET A 1 -2.77 -35.26 -22.17
C MET A 1 -1.73 -34.40 -21.47
N LEU A 2 -1.94 -33.09 -21.43
CA LEU A 2 -1.01 -32.14 -20.84
C LEU A 2 -1.41 -31.99 -19.37
N PHE A 3 -0.56 -32.41 -18.44
CA PHE A 3 -0.80 -32.18 -17.03
C PHE A 3 -0.48 -30.71 -16.75
N ALA A 4 -1.50 -29.92 -16.44
CA ALA A 4 -1.29 -28.60 -15.86
C ALA A 4 -0.77 -28.79 -14.43
N THR A 5 0.49 -28.42 -14.19
CA THR A 5 0.99 -28.23 -12.82
C THR A 5 0.27 -27.02 -12.24
N ALA A 6 -0.52 -27.23 -11.18
CA ALA A 6 -1.08 -26.13 -10.41
C ALA A 6 0.08 -25.36 -9.77
N ASP A 7 0.33 -24.13 -10.23
CA ASP A 7 1.22 -23.19 -9.56
C ASP A 7 0.55 -22.81 -8.23
N THR A 8 0.99 -23.45 -7.14
CA THR A 8 0.50 -23.14 -5.80
C THR A 8 1.34 -21.96 -5.31
N ARG A 9 0.88 -20.74 -5.61
CA ARG A 9 1.45 -19.52 -5.01
C ARG A 9 0.94 -19.41 -3.58
N ALA A 10 1.80 -18.94 -2.68
CA ALA A 10 1.38 -18.65 -1.32
C ALA A 10 0.66 -17.29 -1.30
N ALA A 11 -0.43 -17.21 -0.54
CA ALA A 11 -1.09 -15.95 -0.25
C ALA A 11 -0.09 -14.94 0.33
N VAL A 12 -0.17 -13.69 -0.12
CA VAL A 12 0.64 -12.58 0.39
C VAL A 12 -0.22 -11.78 1.36
N GLU A 13 0.21 -11.70 2.62
CA GLU A 13 -0.42 -10.88 3.63
C GLU A 13 0.18 -9.47 3.64
N PHE A 14 -0.72 -8.49 3.61
CA PHE A 14 -0.42 -7.07 3.69
C PHE A 14 -0.92 -6.53 5.02
N THR A 15 -0.17 -5.61 5.62
CA THR A 15 -0.61 -4.88 6.81
C THR A 15 -0.34 -3.40 6.61
N LEU A 16 -1.41 -2.62 6.52
CA LEU A 16 -1.39 -1.17 6.59
C LEU A 16 -1.33 -0.80 8.07
N ASP A 17 -0.21 -0.24 8.49
CA ASP A 17 0.01 0.17 9.88
C ASP A 17 -0.64 1.51 10.18
N ASP A 18 -0.54 2.45 9.23
CA ASP A 18 -0.95 3.84 9.39
C ASP A 18 -1.26 4.46 8.00
N TYR A 19 -2.22 5.38 7.98
CA TYR A 19 -2.43 6.34 6.90
C TYR A 19 -2.76 7.72 7.48
N ASP A 20 -2.35 8.77 6.79
CA ASP A 20 -2.60 10.15 7.21
C ASP A 20 -3.16 10.97 6.06
N VAL A 21 -4.28 11.65 6.32
CA VAL A 21 -4.94 12.53 5.37
C VAL A 21 -4.57 13.97 5.68
N THR A 22 -3.84 14.59 4.77
CA THR A 22 -3.49 16.01 4.85
C THR A 22 -4.35 16.81 3.88
N VAL A 23 -5.12 17.75 4.42
CA VAL A 23 -5.94 18.70 3.66
C VAL A 23 -5.38 20.11 3.80
N SER A 24 -5.45 20.90 2.74
CA SER A 24 -5.10 22.33 2.81
C SER A 24 -6.18 23.11 3.55
N ALA A 25 -5.76 24.11 4.32
CA ALA A 25 -6.66 25.11 4.90
C ALA A 25 -6.64 26.39 4.05
N ASP A 26 -7.73 27.17 4.13
CA ASP A 26 -7.96 28.51 3.54
C ASP A 26 -6.66 29.29 3.20
N PRO A 27 -6.51 29.81 1.95
CA PRO A 27 -7.54 30.03 0.92
C PRO A 27 -7.98 28.77 0.16
N GLY A 28 -9.28 28.69 -0.14
CA GLY A 28 -9.95 27.56 -0.79
C GLY A 28 -11.08 26.96 0.06
N LEU A 29 -11.79 25.98 -0.50
CA LEU A 29 -12.89 25.29 0.19
C LEU A 29 -12.36 24.68 1.49
N ALA A 30 -12.95 25.03 2.63
CA ALA A 30 -12.55 24.55 3.94
C ALA A 30 -12.94 23.08 4.10
N ILE A 31 -11.98 22.19 3.84
CA ILE A 31 -12.15 20.74 3.92
C ILE A 31 -11.95 20.24 5.35
N LEU A 32 -12.79 19.29 5.73
CA LEU A 32 -12.63 18.47 6.92
C LEU A 32 -12.57 17.01 6.49
N ALA A 33 -11.76 16.23 7.21
CA ALA A 33 -11.62 14.80 7.01
C ALA A 33 -11.70 14.07 8.36
N ALA A 34 -12.17 12.83 8.34
CA ALA A 34 -12.17 11.95 9.51
C ALA A 34 -11.96 10.50 9.10
N ASP A 35 -11.08 9.83 9.84
CA ASP A 35 -10.73 8.43 9.63
C ASP A 35 -11.93 7.50 9.78
N VAL A 36 -11.97 6.48 8.91
CA VAL A 36 -13.01 5.45 8.88
C VAL A 36 -12.40 4.06 9.00
N LEU A 37 -11.30 3.79 8.27
CA LEU A 37 -10.61 2.51 8.34
C LEU A 37 -9.88 2.39 9.68
N PRO A 38 -10.15 1.36 10.50
CA PRO A 38 -9.39 1.13 11.72
C PRO A 38 -7.99 0.62 11.40
N GLU A 39 -7.01 1.16 12.10
CA GLU A 39 -5.60 0.78 11.95
C GLU A 39 -5.06 0.03 13.19
N PRO A 40 -4.19 -0.97 13.00
CA PRO A 40 -3.73 -1.50 11.72
C PRO A 40 -4.80 -2.32 10.99
N PHE A 41 -4.72 -2.37 9.66
CA PHE A 41 -5.62 -3.14 8.80
C PHE A 41 -4.83 -4.17 7.99
N SER A 42 -5.26 -5.45 8.05
CA SER A 42 -4.60 -6.56 7.34
C SER A 42 -5.52 -7.22 6.34
N PHE A 43 -4.95 -7.61 5.20
CA PHE A 43 -5.65 -8.32 4.12
C PHE A 43 -4.68 -9.24 3.38
N THR A 44 -5.23 -10.18 2.62
CA THR A 44 -4.46 -11.19 1.89
C THR A 44 -4.86 -11.23 0.42
N PHE A 45 -3.87 -11.40 -0.46
CA PHE A 45 -4.09 -11.68 -1.88
C PHE A 45 -3.49 -13.02 -2.27
N GLU A 46 -4.17 -13.73 -3.16
CA GLU A 46 -3.77 -15.06 -3.62
C GLU A 46 -3.00 -14.98 -4.94
N ALA A 47 -3.34 -14.00 -5.79
CA ALA A 47 -2.76 -13.84 -7.12
C ALA A 47 -2.70 -12.39 -7.61
N PRO A 48 -1.77 -12.07 -8.54
CA PRO A 48 -1.81 -10.83 -9.31
C PRO A 48 -3.17 -10.61 -9.97
N GLY A 49 -3.69 -9.39 -9.87
CA GLY A 49 -5.02 -8.99 -10.30
C GLY A 49 -6.07 -9.03 -9.20
N ASP A 50 -5.80 -9.68 -8.07
CA ASP A 50 -6.67 -9.60 -6.89
C ASP A 50 -6.71 -8.16 -6.38
N SER A 51 -7.88 -7.74 -5.89
CA SER A 51 -8.10 -6.41 -5.34
C SER A 51 -9.05 -6.43 -4.16
N ILE A 52 -8.90 -5.43 -3.29
CA ILE A 52 -9.81 -5.14 -2.19
C ILE A 52 -10.14 -3.64 -2.23
N THR A 53 -11.40 -3.31 -1.96
CA THR A 53 -11.85 -1.94 -1.76
C THR A 53 -12.28 -1.77 -0.32
N VAL A 54 -11.79 -0.72 0.32
CA VAL A 54 -12.11 -0.37 1.71
C VAL A 54 -12.49 1.10 1.80
N ASP A 55 -13.42 1.41 2.70
CA ASP A 55 -13.73 2.79 3.08
C ASP A 55 -12.57 3.33 3.93
N LEU A 56 -11.90 4.38 3.45
CA LEU A 56 -10.68 4.89 4.09
C LEU A 56 -10.99 6.02 5.07
N PHE A 57 -11.60 7.11 4.59
CA PHE A 57 -11.95 8.27 5.41
C PHE A 57 -13.18 9.00 4.84
N ASP A 58 -13.87 9.77 5.68
CA ASP A 58 -14.93 10.67 5.25
C ASP A 58 -14.37 12.07 4.98
N ILE A 59 -14.85 12.72 3.92
CA ILE A 59 -14.53 14.10 3.54
C ILE A 59 -15.80 14.95 3.49
N TRP A 60 -15.75 16.17 4.03
CA TRP A 60 -16.86 17.12 3.97
C TRP A 60 -16.39 18.57 4.14
N THR A 61 -17.35 19.50 4.09
CA THR A 61 -17.15 20.91 4.46
C THR A 61 -18.31 21.43 5.32
N GLU A 62 -18.05 22.44 6.14
CA GLU A 62 -19.07 23.19 6.88
C GLU A 62 -19.54 24.46 6.15
N GLU A 63 -19.00 24.70 4.96
CA GLU A 63 -19.34 25.86 4.16
C GLU A 63 -20.72 25.73 3.51
N ARG A 64 -21.48 26.82 3.55
CA ARG A 64 -22.85 26.90 3.00
C ARG A 64 -22.87 27.41 1.57
N TRP A 65 -21.80 28.04 1.14
CA TRP A 65 -21.67 28.70 -0.14
C TRP A 65 -20.24 28.53 -0.59
N ALA A 66 -20.06 28.16 -1.84
CA ALA A 66 -18.77 28.34 -2.45
C ALA A 66 -18.61 29.84 -2.78
N ASN A 67 -17.50 30.43 -2.36
CA ASN A 67 -17.01 31.77 -2.63
C ASN A 67 -15.98 31.74 -3.77
N ALA A 68 -15.62 32.89 -4.32
CA ALA A 68 -14.84 32.93 -5.57
C ALA A 68 -13.47 32.24 -5.47
N ASP A 69 -12.89 32.24 -4.27
CA ASP A 69 -11.69 31.52 -3.85
C ASP A 69 -11.89 30.00 -3.75
N ASP A 70 -13.07 29.51 -3.38
CA ASP A 70 -13.35 28.08 -3.23
C ASP A 70 -13.40 27.32 -4.57
N VAL A 71 -13.51 28.05 -5.69
CA VAL A 71 -13.43 27.45 -7.03
C VAL A 71 -11.99 27.08 -7.40
N ALA A 72 -11.00 27.71 -6.75
CA ALA A 72 -9.61 27.36 -6.98
C ALA A 72 -9.29 26.03 -6.30
N GLU A 73 -8.59 25.17 -7.05
CA GLU A 73 -8.14 23.88 -6.55
C GLU A 73 -7.13 24.04 -5.42
N SER A 74 -7.30 23.25 -4.36
CA SER A 74 -6.44 23.18 -3.19
C SER A 74 -5.92 21.75 -3.01
N PRO A 75 -4.62 21.55 -2.73
CA PRO A 75 -4.04 20.22 -2.68
C PRO A 75 -4.54 19.42 -1.47
N ILE A 76 -4.67 18.11 -1.68
CA ILE A 76 -4.94 17.08 -0.67
C ILE A 76 -3.97 15.92 -0.90
N SER A 77 -3.61 15.22 0.16
CA SER A 77 -2.79 14.01 0.04
C SER A 77 -3.15 12.96 1.09
N VAL A 78 -2.95 11.69 0.75
CA VAL A 78 -2.94 10.58 1.72
C VAL A 78 -1.59 9.90 1.70
N SER A 79 -0.91 9.83 2.84
CA SER A 79 0.27 8.96 2.99
C SER A 79 -0.12 7.60 3.55
N PHE A 80 0.51 6.54 3.05
CA PHE A 80 0.31 5.16 3.48
C PHE A 80 1.60 4.57 4.01
N ALA A 81 1.53 3.84 5.12
CA ALA A 81 2.65 3.09 5.70
C ALA A 81 2.28 1.63 5.90
N PHE A 82 2.97 0.73 5.20
CA PHE A 82 2.81 -0.72 5.29
C PHE A 82 3.99 -1.35 6.02
N SER A 83 3.71 -2.35 6.85
CA SER A 83 4.72 -3.12 7.58
C SER A 83 4.89 -4.55 7.11
N ALA A 84 3.88 -5.09 6.42
CA ALA A 84 3.93 -6.40 5.81
C ALA A 84 3.53 -6.31 4.33
N PRO A 85 4.25 -7.02 3.44
CA PRO A 85 5.46 -7.81 3.71
C PRO A 85 6.69 -6.93 4.03
N PRO A 86 7.60 -7.34 4.93
CA PRO A 86 8.77 -6.53 5.27
C PRO A 86 9.74 -6.39 4.08
N PRO A 87 10.56 -5.32 4.03
CA PRO A 87 10.72 -4.24 5.03
C PRO A 87 9.53 -3.26 5.05
N LEU A 88 9.52 -2.27 5.94
CA LEU A 88 8.53 -1.17 5.88
C LEU A 88 8.59 -0.46 4.52
N TYR A 89 7.44 -0.15 3.95
CA TYR A 89 7.31 0.60 2.70
C TYR A 89 6.06 1.49 2.74
N GLY A 90 5.97 2.44 1.84
CA GLY A 90 4.90 3.42 1.84
C GLY A 90 5.08 4.47 0.76
N GLY A 91 4.09 5.33 0.62
CA GLY A 91 4.10 6.42 -0.33
C GLY A 91 2.91 7.34 -0.13
N MET A 92 2.76 8.29 -1.03
CA MET A 92 1.75 9.34 -0.91
C MET A 92 0.96 9.45 -2.20
N SER A 93 -0.36 9.37 -2.10
CA SER A 93 -1.28 9.74 -3.16
C SER A 93 -1.58 11.24 -3.02
N THR A 94 -1.60 11.95 -4.15
CA THR A 94 -1.89 13.38 -4.22
C THR A 94 -3.12 13.63 -5.06
N GLY A 95 -3.79 14.73 -4.79
CA GLY A 95 -4.95 15.17 -5.53
C GLY A 95 -5.29 16.62 -5.23
N VAL A 96 -6.45 17.02 -5.70
CA VAL A 96 -7.00 18.36 -5.52
C VAL A 96 -8.42 18.31 -5.01
N THR A 97 -8.76 19.31 -4.22
CA THR A 97 -10.12 19.61 -3.76
C THR A 97 -10.53 20.98 -4.26
N GLY A 98 -11.82 21.21 -4.42
CA GLY A 98 -12.35 22.51 -4.81
C GLY A 98 -13.87 22.51 -4.79
N ALA A 99 -14.48 23.59 -5.27
CA ALA A 99 -15.92 23.70 -5.41
C ALA A 99 -16.36 23.70 -6.88
N ALA A 100 -17.28 22.82 -7.23
CA ALA A 100 -17.98 22.85 -8.52
C ALA A 100 -19.26 23.67 -8.43
N ARG A 101 -19.55 24.44 -9.49
CA ARG A 101 -20.82 25.17 -9.63
C ARG A 101 -21.42 24.97 -11.00
N PHE A 102 -22.71 24.67 -11.03
CA PHE A 102 -23.49 24.62 -12.25
C PHE A 102 -24.88 25.22 -12.04
N LEU A 103 -25.14 26.38 -12.64
CA LEU A 103 -26.35 27.17 -12.40
C LEU A 103 -26.53 27.46 -10.89
N PHE A 104 -27.58 26.92 -10.28
CA PHE A 104 -27.89 27.04 -8.86
C PHE A 104 -27.33 25.87 -8.02
N LEU A 105 -26.63 24.93 -8.65
CA LEU A 105 -26.04 23.76 -7.99
C LEU A 105 -24.61 24.05 -7.58
N GLN A 106 -24.25 23.64 -6.36
CA GLN A 106 -22.92 23.82 -5.79
C GLN A 106 -22.55 22.59 -4.97
N GLY A 107 -21.28 22.22 -4.95
CA GLY A 107 -20.74 21.13 -4.13
C GLY A 107 -19.23 21.13 -4.13
N GLY A 108 -18.64 20.42 -3.18
CA GLY A 108 -17.22 20.13 -3.16
C GLY A 108 -16.88 19.01 -4.12
N THR A 109 -15.68 19.06 -4.68
CA THR A 109 -15.11 18.02 -5.54
C THR A 109 -13.77 17.61 -4.97
N LEU A 110 -13.51 16.32 -5.03
CA LEU A 110 -12.22 15.69 -4.76
C LEU A 110 -11.84 14.91 -6.00
N GLN A 111 -10.65 15.19 -6.53
CA GLN A 111 -10.07 14.45 -7.63
C GLN A 111 -8.65 14.04 -7.26
N TRP A 112 -8.35 12.76 -7.37
CA TRP A 112 -7.00 12.24 -7.20
C TRP A 112 -6.23 12.28 -8.52
N ASP A 113 -4.90 12.30 -8.39
CA ASP A 113 -4.01 12.05 -9.51
C ASP A 113 -4.06 10.56 -9.90
N GLU A 114 -3.06 10.09 -10.64
CA GLU A 114 -2.93 8.67 -11.00
C GLU A 114 -2.80 7.77 -9.74
N PRO A 115 -3.20 6.49 -9.83
CA PRO A 115 -3.03 5.53 -8.75
C PRO A 115 -1.59 5.47 -8.21
N LEU A 116 -1.46 5.31 -6.90
CA LEU A 116 -0.17 5.18 -6.23
C LEU A 116 0.38 3.76 -6.41
N GLU A 117 1.52 3.65 -7.09
CA GLU A 117 2.28 2.41 -7.21
C GLU A 117 3.32 2.29 -6.09
N LEU A 118 3.28 1.19 -5.33
CA LEU A 118 4.23 0.89 -4.26
C LEU A 118 4.93 -0.44 -4.53
N THR A 119 6.26 -0.40 -4.54
CA THR A 119 7.07 -1.62 -4.57
C THR A 119 7.27 -2.17 -3.16
N TYR A 120 7.30 -3.50 -3.05
CA TYR A 120 7.48 -4.19 -1.77
C TYR A 120 8.37 -5.44 -1.89
N GLY A 121 8.70 -6.02 -0.74
CA GLY A 121 9.60 -7.18 -0.64
C GLY A 121 11.07 -6.81 -0.63
N GLN A 122 11.94 -7.73 -0.20
CA GLN A 122 13.37 -7.46 0.01
C GLN A 122 14.11 -7.00 -1.25
N ALA A 123 13.71 -7.50 -2.42
CA ALA A 123 14.29 -7.13 -3.70
C ALA A 123 13.61 -5.93 -4.36
N GLY A 124 12.49 -5.43 -3.80
CA GLY A 124 11.69 -4.35 -4.37
C GLY A 124 11.02 -4.70 -5.70
N ASP A 125 10.72 -5.98 -5.91
CA ASP A 125 10.17 -6.55 -7.14
C ASP A 125 8.69 -6.94 -7.05
N GLY A 126 8.09 -6.87 -5.85
CA GLY A 126 6.64 -6.89 -5.70
C GLY A 126 6.06 -5.51 -5.99
N LEU A 127 4.82 -5.48 -6.50
CA LEU A 127 4.12 -4.24 -6.82
C LEU A 127 2.65 -4.31 -6.38
N ILE A 128 2.21 -3.31 -5.63
CA ILE A 128 0.79 -3.02 -5.40
C ILE A 128 0.45 -1.65 -5.98
N GLU A 129 -0.81 -1.49 -6.37
CA GLU A 129 -1.37 -0.23 -6.84
C GLU A 129 -2.53 0.17 -5.91
N ILE A 130 -2.59 1.43 -5.52
CA ILE A 130 -3.62 2.00 -4.66
C ILE A 130 -4.33 3.11 -5.44
N ALA A 131 -5.57 2.88 -5.82
CA ALA A 131 -6.43 3.89 -6.44
C ALA A 131 -7.43 4.42 -5.40
N LEU A 132 -7.55 5.74 -5.31
CA LEU A 132 -8.52 6.40 -4.44
C LEU A 132 -9.73 6.86 -5.25
N SER A 133 -10.93 6.83 -4.64
CA SER A 133 -12.14 7.29 -5.31
C SER A 133 -12.20 8.82 -5.38
N ASP A 134 -12.52 9.33 -6.57
CA ASP A 134 -12.94 10.71 -6.76
C ASP A 134 -14.34 10.89 -6.18
N GLU A 135 -14.59 12.03 -5.55
CA GLU A 135 -15.84 12.28 -4.84
C GLU A 135 -16.45 13.65 -5.16
N VAL A 136 -17.77 13.70 -5.07
CA VAL A 136 -18.53 14.95 -4.99
C VAL A 136 -19.26 14.96 -3.66
N PHE A 137 -19.06 16.01 -2.87
CA PHE A 137 -19.56 16.09 -1.49
C PHE A 137 -20.29 17.42 -1.22
N ASN A 138 -21.09 17.43 -0.16
CA ASN A 138 -21.86 18.58 0.33
C ASN A 138 -22.70 19.28 -0.76
N TRP A 139 -23.21 18.51 -1.72
CA TRP A 139 -23.97 19.00 -2.86
C TRP A 139 -25.31 19.63 -2.45
N GLY A 140 -25.67 20.76 -3.04
CA GLY A 140 -26.92 21.46 -2.77
C GLY A 140 -27.45 22.33 -3.91
N ILE A 141 -28.67 22.86 -3.69
CA ILE A 141 -29.38 23.79 -4.60
C ILE A 141 -29.48 25.14 -3.87
N PHE A 142 -29.06 26.22 -4.52
CA PHE A 142 -28.92 27.55 -3.92
C PHE A 142 -27.96 27.57 -2.71
N GLY A 143 -26.87 26.82 -2.81
CA GLY A 143 -25.86 26.69 -1.77
C GLY A 143 -25.38 25.25 -1.65
N MET A 144 -24.43 25.04 -0.76
CA MET A 144 -23.96 23.71 -0.35
C MET A 144 -24.72 23.27 0.90
N ASN A 145 -24.87 21.96 1.07
CA ASN A 145 -25.42 21.38 2.28
C ASN A 145 -24.25 21.05 3.22
N PRO A 146 -23.96 21.85 4.26
CA PRO A 146 -22.81 21.63 5.13
C PRO A 146 -22.97 20.36 5.98
N GLY A 147 -21.87 19.92 6.58
CA GLY A 147 -21.84 18.83 7.56
C GLY A 147 -21.49 17.48 6.97
N ARG A 148 -20.94 16.61 7.82
CA ARG A 148 -20.46 15.27 7.46
C ARG A 148 -21.55 14.37 6.87
N GLU A 149 -22.80 14.54 7.30
CA GLU A 149 -23.94 13.76 6.78
C GLU A 149 -24.24 14.01 5.30
N ASN A 150 -23.74 15.12 4.76
CA ASN A 150 -23.80 15.47 3.34
C ASN A 150 -22.44 15.29 2.66
N GLY A 151 -21.44 14.77 3.38
CA GLY A 151 -20.10 14.50 2.87
C GLY A 151 -20.04 13.30 1.93
N ALA A 152 -18.82 12.81 1.68
CA ALA A 152 -18.57 11.58 0.95
C ALA A 152 -17.56 10.70 1.70
N THR A 153 -17.58 9.41 1.42
CA THR A 153 -16.60 8.45 1.96
C THR A 153 -15.63 8.10 0.85
N VAL A 154 -14.36 8.44 1.03
CA VAL A 154 -13.30 8.13 0.08
C VAL A 154 -12.88 6.68 0.27
N GLN A 155 -12.90 5.91 -0.82
CA GLN A 155 -12.52 4.51 -0.83
C GLN A 155 -11.12 4.33 -1.40
N ALA A 156 -10.38 3.37 -0.84
CA ALA A 156 -9.11 2.91 -1.38
C ALA A 156 -9.30 1.51 -2.00
N THR A 157 -8.96 1.39 -3.28
CA THR A 157 -8.87 0.11 -3.97
C THR A 157 -7.41 -0.28 -4.12
N VAL A 158 -6.99 -1.31 -3.38
CA VAL A 158 -5.65 -1.87 -3.45
C VAL A 158 -5.67 -3.07 -4.39
N THR A 159 -4.79 -3.09 -5.38
CA THR A 159 -4.65 -4.18 -6.35
C THR A 159 -3.24 -4.76 -6.31
N LEU A 160 -3.12 -6.07 -6.23
CA LEU A 160 -1.84 -6.76 -6.38
C LEU A 160 -1.46 -6.79 -7.87
N ARG A 161 -0.37 -6.12 -8.24
CA ARG A 161 0.13 -6.13 -9.63
C ARG A 161 1.17 -7.22 -9.83
N ASP A 162 2.13 -7.33 -8.91
CA ASP A 162 3.19 -8.33 -8.96
C ASP A 162 3.51 -8.90 -7.57
N VAL A 163 3.84 -10.20 -7.55
CA VAL A 163 4.27 -10.91 -6.33
C VAL A 163 5.78 -10.81 -6.21
N ALA A 164 6.27 -10.31 -5.07
CA ALA A 164 7.71 -10.23 -4.78
C ALA A 164 8.38 -11.62 -4.84
N ALA A 165 9.60 -11.70 -5.35
CA ALA A 165 10.33 -12.96 -5.36
C ALA A 165 10.78 -13.34 -3.94
N VAL A 166 10.55 -14.59 -3.56
CA VAL A 166 11.10 -15.15 -2.32
C VAL A 166 12.59 -15.38 -2.56
N THR A 167 13.44 -14.45 -2.09
CA THR A 167 14.89 -14.62 -2.16
C THR A 167 15.29 -15.74 -1.20
N PRO A 168 15.82 -16.89 -1.69
CA PRO A 168 16.28 -17.93 -0.80
C PRO A 168 17.42 -17.36 0.04
N GLU A 169 17.31 -17.38 1.37
CA GLU A 169 18.42 -16.99 2.22
C GLU A 169 19.66 -17.79 1.79
N PRO A 170 20.84 -17.14 1.65
CA PRO A 170 22.04 -17.86 1.24
C PRO A 170 22.26 -18.98 2.25
N MET A 171 22.29 -20.22 1.75
CA MET A 171 22.52 -21.46 2.50
C MET A 171 23.90 -21.45 3.18
N THR A 172 24.08 -20.60 4.18
CA THR A 172 25.28 -20.55 5.02
C THR A 172 25.45 -21.85 5.80
N PHE A 173 24.36 -22.59 6.04
CA PHE A 173 24.40 -23.93 6.64
C PHE A 173 25.12 -24.98 5.78
N VAL A 174 25.09 -24.88 4.44
CA VAL A 174 25.79 -25.84 3.56
C VAL A 174 27.30 -25.54 3.52
N VAL A 175 27.69 -24.26 3.59
CA VAL A 175 29.10 -23.87 3.54
C VAL A 175 29.85 -24.27 4.81
N TRP A 176 29.24 -24.11 5.99
CA TRP A 176 29.86 -24.54 7.25
C TRP A 176 29.75 -26.06 7.48
N GLY A 177 28.67 -26.71 7.03
CA GLY A 177 28.54 -28.16 7.08
C GLY A 177 29.52 -28.91 6.16
N GLY A 178 29.77 -28.38 4.95
CA GLY A 178 30.70 -28.96 3.98
C GLY A 178 32.17 -28.89 4.39
N LEU A 179 32.58 -27.80 5.08
CA LEU A 179 33.94 -27.64 5.59
C LEU A 179 34.28 -28.62 6.74
N ALA A 180 33.30 -29.01 7.55
CA ALA A 180 33.50 -29.99 8.61
C ALA A 180 33.82 -31.41 8.07
N VAL A 181 33.21 -31.80 6.94
CA VAL A 181 33.44 -33.12 6.30
C VAL A 181 34.82 -33.19 5.61
N LEU A 182 35.32 -32.07 5.09
CA LEU A 182 36.68 -32.00 4.51
C LEU A 182 37.78 -31.97 5.58
N ALA A 183 37.52 -31.41 6.77
CA ALA A 183 38.48 -31.44 7.88
C ALA A 183 38.63 -32.85 8.50
N ALA A 184 37.53 -33.61 8.58
CA ALA A 184 37.53 -34.98 9.10
C ALA A 184 38.30 -35.97 8.20
N SER A 185 38.23 -35.80 6.89
CA SER A 185 38.96 -36.63 5.92
C SER A 185 40.47 -36.39 5.92
N TRP A 186 40.92 -35.17 6.25
CA TRP A 186 42.35 -34.87 6.42
C TRP A 186 42.96 -35.47 7.70
N HIS A 187 42.18 -35.58 8.79
CA HIS A 187 42.66 -36.19 10.03
C HIS A 187 42.73 -37.73 9.96
N ALA A 188 41.80 -38.38 9.24
CA ALA A 188 41.81 -39.83 9.05
C ALA A 188 42.97 -40.32 8.16
N CYS A 189 43.38 -39.52 7.16
CA CYS A 189 44.49 -39.89 6.26
C CYS A 189 45.87 -39.75 6.94
N ARG A 190 46.03 -38.83 7.91
CA ARG A 190 47.29 -38.65 8.66
C ARG A 190 47.57 -39.76 9.68
N THR A 191 46.53 -40.40 10.23
CA THR A 191 46.68 -41.48 11.23
C THR A 191 46.95 -42.85 10.61
N LEU A 192 46.56 -43.09 9.35
CA LEU A 192 46.85 -44.34 8.64
C LEU A 192 48.29 -44.42 8.11
N ARG A 193 48.95 -43.29 7.82
CA ARG A 193 50.35 -43.29 7.34
C ARG A 193 51.38 -43.58 8.43
N LYS A 194 51.02 -43.46 9.71
CA LYS A 194 51.93 -43.76 10.84
C LYS A 194 51.93 -45.24 11.27
N ARG A 195 51.03 -46.08 10.76
CA ARG A 195 50.92 -47.50 11.19
C ARG A 195 51.64 -48.53 10.31
N ASN A 196 52.19 -48.14 9.14
CA ASN A 196 52.83 -49.08 8.20
C ASN A 196 54.36 -48.92 8.07
N CYS A 197 55.03 -48.34 9.06
CA CYS A 197 56.50 -48.42 9.16
C CYS A 197 56.88 -48.87 10.57
N LEU A 198 57.03 -50.19 10.77
CA LEU A 198 57.96 -50.82 11.71
C LEU A 198 57.90 -52.35 11.53
N CYS A 199 59.04 -52.89 11.08
CA CYS A 199 59.59 -54.25 11.14
C CYS A 199 58.65 -55.46 11.12
#